data_AF-A0A0D4BUA5-F1
#
_entry.id   AF-A0A0D4BUA5-F1
#
_cell.length_a   1.000
_cell.length_b   1.000
_cell.length_c   1.000
_cell.angle_alpha   90.00
_cell.angle_beta   90.00
_cell.angle_gamma   90.00
#
_symmetry.space_group_name_H-M   'P 1'
#
loop_
_entity.id
_entity.type
_entity.pdbx_description
1 polymer ?
#
loop_
_entity_poly.entity_id
_entity_poly.type
_entity_poly.pdbx_seq_one_letter_code
_entity_poly.pdbx_strand_id
1 'polypeptide(L)'
;LNNWFPGKRMDADARYTVKSVDLLSARGRQAFLDYTPMRPNPADPERVYRSFRHGESLEVFMLDARSYRGRNTANRQAEPGPDTAFLGSDQIRWLQRRLLACRSTWKVIA
;
A
#
# COMPACT_ATOMS: atom_id res chain seq x y z
N LEU A 1 0.76 7.22 -16.08
CA LEU A 1 -0.47 6.48 -15.68
C LEU A 1 -0.73 6.70 -14.19
N ASN A 2 -1.76 7.47 -13.80
CA ASN A 2 -2.02 7.80 -12.38
C ASN A 2 -3.09 6.88 -11.74
N ASN A 3 -4.22 6.66 -12.40
CA ASN A 3 -5.34 5.87 -11.86
C ASN A 3 -5.25 4.38 -12.25
N TRP A 4 -4.20 3.69 -11.79
CA TRP A 4 -4.07 2.24 -11.97
C TRP A 4 -4.65 1.45 -10.80
N PHE A 5 -4.93 0.17 -11.05
CA PHE A 5 -5.42 -0.81 -10.08
C PHE A 5 -4.94 -2.22 -10.51
N PRO A 6 -4.95 -3.22 -9.62
CA PRO A 6 -4.47 -4.57 -9.95
C PRO A 6 -5.23 -5.21 -11.11
N GLY A 7 -4.49 -5.88 -12.00
CA GLY A 7 -5.05 -6.52 -13.19
C GLY A 7 -5.38 -5.57 -14.34
N LYS A 8 -5.10 -4.26 -14.21
CA LYS A 8 -5.35 -3.29 -15.27
C LYS A 8 -4.46 -3.59 -16.49
N ARG A 9 -5.05 -3.53 -17.68
CA ARG A 9 -4.36 -3.70 -18.97
C ARG A 9 -4.54 -2.46 -19.86
N MET A 10 -3.55 -2.21 -20.72
CA MET A 10 -3.52 -1.08 -21.66
C MET A 10 -3.63 -1.53 -23.12
N ASP A 11 -4.33 -2.64 -23.37
CA ASP A 11 -4.36 -3.29 -24.69
C ASP A 11 -4.87 -2.36 -25.79
N ALA A 12 -5.92 -1.60 -25.49
CA ALA A 12 -6.57 -0.70 -26.45
C ALA A 12 -5.72 0.55 -26.81
N ASP A 13 -4.70 0.88 -26.03
CA ASP A 13 -3.88 2.08 -26.26
C ASP A 13 -2.56 1.69 -26.92
N ALA A 14 -2.45 1.94 -28.22
CA ALA A 14 -1.30 1.59 -29.05
C ALA A 14 0.01 2.26 -28.61
N ARG A 15 -0.04 3.36 -27.84
CA ARG A 15 1.15 4.08 -27.37
C ARG A 15 1.98 3.28 -26.37
N TYR A 16 1.36 2.34 -25.65
CA TYR A 16 2.06 1.54 -24.64
C TYR A 16 2.61 0.26 -25.25
N THR A 17 3.91 0.03 -25.11
CA THR A 17 4.55 -1.23 -25.50
C THR A 17 4.39 -2.32 -24.43
N VAL A 18 4.46 -1.94 -23.15
CA VAL A 18 4.14 -2.80 -22.02
C VAL A 18 2.67 -2.62 -21.63
N LYS A 19 1.87 -3.68 -21.80
CA LYS A 19 0.43 -3.64 -21.58
C LYS A 19 -0.01 -3.99 -20.16
N SER A 20 0.78 -4.80 -19.46
CA SER A 20 0.50 -5.20 -18.08
C SER A 20 0.85 -4.07 -17.11
N VAL A 21 -0.16 -3.50 -16.47
CA VAL A 21 0.08 -2.47 -15.45
C VAL A 21 0.63 -3.08 -14.17
N ASP A 22 0.33 -4.35 -13.88
CA ASP A 22 0.91 -5.05 -12.74
C ASP A 22 2.44 -5.18 -12.89
N LEU A 23 2.92 -5.48 -14.09
CA LEU A 23 4.36 -5.52 -14.37
C LEU A 23 5.01 -4.14 -14.20
N LEU A 24 4.33 -3.08 -14.67
CA LEU A 24 4.81 -1.71 -14.48
C LEU A 24 4.81 -1.31 -13.00
N SER A 25 3.81 -1.74 -12.24
CA SER A 25 3.72 -1.50 -10.79
C SER A 25 4.83 -2.22 -10.04
N ALA A 26 5.11 -3.49 -10.36
CA ALA A 26 6.21 -4.25 -9.76
C ALA A 26 7.57 -3.58 -10.00
N ARG A 27 7.85 -3.16 -11.25
CA ARG A 27 9.06 -2.39 -11.60
C ARG A 27 9.13 -1.04 -10.87
N GLY A 28 8.00 -0.33 -10.78
CA GLY A 28 7.91 0.93 -10.06
C GLY A 28 8.17 0.76 -8.56
N ARG A 29 7.65 -0.31 -7.95
CA ARG A 29 7.91 -0.65 -6.54
C ARG A 29 9.37 -0.96 -6.30
N GLN A 30 10.00 -1.77 -7.16
CA GLN A 30 11.44 -2.04 -7.08
C GLN A 30 12.25 -0.73 -7.13
N ALA A 31 12.03 0.11 -8.14
CA ALA A 31 12.72 1.39 -8.25
C ALA A 31 12.47 2.29 -7.02
N PHE A 32 11.24 2.32 -6.50
CA PHE A 32 10.93 3.07 -5.29
C PHE A 32 11.75 2.58 -4.08
N LEU A 33 11.89 1.27 -3.90
CA LEU A 33 12.67 0.68 -2.81
C LEU A 33 14.18 0.87 -3.00
N ASP A 34 14.67 0.80 -4.23
CA ASP A 34 16.09 0.97 -4.56
C ASP A 34 16.56 2.42 -4.33
N TYR A 35 15.70 3.41 -4.59
CA TYR A 35 16.06 4.82 -4.61
C TYR A 35 15.48 5.65 -3.44
N THR A 36 14.69 5.05 -2.55
CA THR A 36 14.19 5.73 -1.34
C THR A 36 14.92 5.21 -0.11
N PRO A 37 15.33 6.07 0.83
CA PRO A 37 16.01 5.65 2.06
C PRO A 37 15.01 5.01 3.04
N MET A 38 14.54 3.81 2.73
CA MET A 38 13.69 3.00 3.59
C MET A 38 14.43 1.74 3.99
N ARG A 39 14.30 1.36 5.27
CA ARG A 39 14.82 0.09 5.75
C ARG A 39 13.90 -1.04 5.28
N PRO A 40 14.41 -2.06 4.55
CA PRO A 40 13.61 -3.22 4.16
C PRO A 40 13.12 -3.98 5.39
N ASN A 41 11.91 -4.56 5.31
CA ASN A 41 11.47 -5.49 6.34
C ASN A 41 12.06 -6.88 6.04
N PRO A 42 12.72 -7.56 7.01
CA PRO A 42 13.34 -8.87 6.75
C PRO A 42 12.36 -9.98 6.35
N ALA A 43 11.11 -9.91 6.82
CA ALA A 43 10.08 -10.91 6.51
C ALA A 43 9.30 -10.57 5.23
N ASP A 44 9.37 -9.33 4.77
CA ASP A 44 8.71 -8.85 3.56
C ASP A 44 9.52 -7.66 2.97
N PRO A 45 10.55 -7.95 2.15
CA PRO A 45 11.46 -6.93 1.63
C PRO A 45 10.77 -5.86 0.78
N GLU A 46 9.57 -6.15 0.26
CA GLU A 46 8.82 -5.23 -0.60
C GLU A 46 7.77 -4.40 0.16
N ARG A 47 7.70 -4.55 1.49
CA ARG A 47 6.71 -3.87 2.33
C ARG A 47 6.98 -2.37 2.46
N VAL A 48 5.97 -1.57 2.14
CA VAL A 48 6.03 -0.10 2.24
C VAL A 48 5.45 0.45 3.55
N TYR A 49 4.42 -0.18 4.13
CA TYR A 49 3.83 0.30 5.38
C TYR A 49 4.76 0.07 6.57
N ARG A 50 4.84 1.07 7.46
CA ARG A 50 5.68 1.04 8.68
C ARG A 50 5.18 2.03 9.72
N SER A 51 5.70 1.93 10.94
CA SER A 51 5.56 3.00 11.93
C SER A 51 6.90 3.31 12.60
N PHE A 52 7.05 4.55 13.05
CA PHE A 52 8.21 4.99 13.82
C PHE A 52 7.80 6.07 14.82
N ARG A 53 8.57 6.17 15.90
CA ARG A 53 8.36 7.16 16.95
C ARG A 53 9.28 8.35 16.75
N HIS A 54 8.77 9.53 17.09
CA HIS A 54 9.53 10.76 17.21
C HIS A 54 9.44 11.22 18.67
N GLY A 55 10.42 10.81 19.47
CA GLY A 55 10.36 10.93 20.93
C GLY A 55 9.21 10.12 21.54
N GLU A 56 8.81 10.48 22.74
CA GLU A 56 7.69 9.82 23.44
C GLU A 56 6.33 10.33 22.96
N SER A 57 6.27 11.57 22.46
CA SER A 57 5.03 12.27 22.18
C SER A 57 4.35 11.89 20.87
N LEU A 58 5.07 11.35 19.88
CA LEU A 58 4.52 11.09 18.54
C LEU A 58 4.90 9.71 18.00
N GLU A 59 3.92 8.95 17.52
CA GLU A 59 4.12 7.81 16.64
C GLU A 59 3.40 8.04 15.29
N VAL A 60 4.14 7.91 14.19
CA VAL A 60 3.62 8.03 12.82
C VAL A 60 3.43 6.64 12.23
N PHE A 61 2.22 6.35 11.72
CA PHE A 61 1.82 5.12 11.08
C PHE A 61 1.64 5.38 9.60
N MET A 62 2.64 5.02 8.80
CA MET A 62 2.61 5.20 7.36
C MET A 62 2.00 3.96 6.70
N LEU A 63 0.85 4.16 6.06
CA LEU A 63 0.07 3.11 5.41
C LEU A 63 0.49 2.92 3.96
N ASP A 64 0.24 1.72 3.46
CA ASP A 64 0.24 1.42 2.03
C ASP A 64 -1.21 1.23 1.57
N ALA A 65 -1.69 2.17 0.76
CA ALA A 65 -3.04 2.16 0.20
C ALA A 65 -3.08 1.71 -1.27
N ARG A 66 -1.98 1.14 -1.76
CA ARG A 66 -1.83 0.79 -3.17
C ARG A 66 -1.47 -0.67 -3.41
N SER A 67 -0.59 -1.26 -2.62
CA SER A 67 -0.10 -2.61 -2.92
C SER A 67 -1.13 -3.71 -2.68
N TYR A 68 -2.09 -3.49 -1.77
CA TYR A 68 -3.02 -4.52 -1.28
C TYR A 68 -4.50 -4.23 -1.57
N ARG A 69 -4.79 -3.20 -2.36
CA ARG A 69 -6.17 -2.85 -2.72
C ARG A 69 -6.73 -3.78 -3.79
N GLY A 70 -8.05 -3.88 -3.87
CA GLY A 70 -8.74 -4.51 -4.98
C GLY A 70 -8.73 -3.65 -6.26
N ARG A 71 -9.31 -4.20 -7.33
CA ARG A 71 -9.53 -3.48 -8.58
C ARG A 71 -10.44 -2.26 -8.36
N ASN A 72 -10.38 -1.30 -9.27
CA ASN A 72 -11.36 -0.21 -9.26
C ASN A 72 -12.72 -0.76 -9.70
N THR A 73 -13.75 -0.45 -8.93
CA THR A 73 -15.15 -0.69 -9.29
C THR A 73 -15.95 0.61 -9.15
N ALA A 74 -17.26 0.55 -9.32
CA ALA A 74 -18.15 1.67 -9.01
C ALA A 74 -18.25 1.98 -7.49
N ASN A 75 -17.59 1.21 -6.61
CA ASN A 75 -17.64 1.32 -5.15
C ASN A 75 -19.08 1.26 -4.59
N ARG A 76 -19.87 0.27 -5.05
CA ARG A 76 -21.27 0.06 -4.65
C ARG A 76 -21.55 -1.36 -4.14
N GLN A 77 -20.52 -2.08 -3.72
CA GLN A 77 -20.67 -3.42 -3.17
C GLN A 77 -21.42 -3.34 -1.84
N ALA A 78 -22.43 -4.19 -1.67
CA ALA A 78 -23.23 -4.26 -0.44
C ALA A 78 -22.48 -4.97 0.70
N GLU A 79 -21.63 -5.93 0.36
CA GLU A 79 -20.90 -6.78 1.31
C GLU A 79 -19.38 -6.67 1.11
N PRO A 80 -18.58 -6.85 2.18
CA PRO A 80 -17.13 -6.91 2.08
C PRO A 80 -16.64 -8.08 1.22
N GLY A 81 -15.58 -7.85 0.44
CA GLY A 81 -14.94 -8.90 -0.37
C GLY A 81 -13.66 -8.44 -1.05
N PRO A 82 -13.11 -9.23 -1.98
CA PRO A 82 -11.88 -8.89 -2.71
C PRO A 82 -11.97 -7.54 -3.44
N ASP A 83 -13.16 -7.18 -3.92
CA ASP A 83 -13.40 -5.93 -4.64
C ASP A 83 -13.61 -4.71 -3.72
N THR A 84 -13.63 -4.90 -2.40
CA THR A 84 -13.72 -3.82 -1.40
C THR A 84 -12.42 -3.65 -0.61
N ALA A 85 -11.41 -4.49 -0.85
CA ALA A 85 -10.13 -4.42 -0.16
C ALA A 85 -9.39 -3.11 -0.49
N PHE A 86 -8.81 -2.46 0.52
CA PHE A 86 -8.05 -1.21 0.32
C PHE A 86 -6.63 -1.26 0.91
N LEU A 87 -6.49 -1.69 2.18
CA LEU A 87 -5.21 -1.76 2.89
C LEU A 87 -4.64 -3.18 2.99
N GLY A 88 -5.41 -4.22 2.65
CA GLY A 88 -5.03 -5.62 2.88
C GLY A 88 -5.20 -6.06 4.34
N SER A 89 -5.51 -7.34 4.55
CA SER A 89 -5.88 -7.85 5.88
C SER A 89 -4.69 -7.86 6.87
N ASP A 90 -3.47 -8.13 6.40
CA ASP A 90 -2.27 -8.14 7.23
C ASP A 90 -1.89 -6.75 7.73
N GLN A 91 -1.98 -5.72 6.88
CA GLN A 91 -1.74 -4.35 7.27
C GLN A 91 -2.78 -3.85 8.28
N ILE A 92 -4.06 -4.21 8.10
CA ILE A 92 -5.11 -3.86 9.07
C ILE A 92 -4.82 -4.49 10.44
N ARG A 93 -4.51 -5.79 10.47
CA ARG A 93 -4.15 -6.48 11.71
C ARG A 93 -2.90 -5.88 12.36
N TRP A 94 -1.88 -5.55 11.55
CA TRP A 94 -0.68 -4.89 12.02
C TRP A 94 -0.98 -3.51 12.63
N LEU A 95 -1.80 -2.69 11.95
CA LEU A 95 -2.17 -1.36 12.38
C LEU A 95 -2.94 -1.40 13.70
N GLN A 96 -3.94 -2.28 13.81
CA GLN A 96 -4.70 -2.48 15.06
C GLN A 96 -3.79 -2.82 16.23
N ARG A 97 -2.88 -3.79 16.07
CA ARG A 97 -1.93 -4.18 17.12
C ARG A 97 -1.01 -3.03 17.52
N ARG A 98 -0.50 -2.26 16.55
CA ARG A 98 0.42 -1.14 16.83
C ARG A 98 -0.31 0.03 17.49
N LEU A 99 -1.54 0.33 17.06
CA LEU A 99 -2.36 1.38 17.68
C LEU A 99 -2.68 1.04 19.15
N LEU A 100 -3.04 -0.21 19.44
CA LEU A 100 -3.28 -0.69 20.81
C LEU A 100 -2.03 -0.63 21.70
N ALA A 101 -0.85 -0.89 21.13
CA ALA A 101 0.42 -0.85 21.85
C ALA A 101 1.03 0.57 21.97
N CYS A 102 0.49 1.56 21.25
CA CYS A 102 1.09 2.88 21.16
C CYS A 102 0.78 3.75 22.38
N ARG A 103 1.84 4.14 23.10
CA ARG A 103 1.79 4.99 24.30
C ARG A 103 2.02 6.48 24.01
N SER A 104 2.30 6.85 22.76
CA SER A 104 2.53 8.25 22.39
C SER A 104 1.24 9.07 22.48
N THR A 105 1.40 10.32 22.91
CA THR A 105 0.33 11.32 23.01
C THR A 105 -0.38 11.48 21.67
N TRP A 106 0.39 11.62 20.60
CA TRP A 106 -0.10 11.78 19.23
C TRP A 106 0.13 10.52 18.42
N LYS A 107 -0.91 10.13 17.68
CA LYS A 107 -0.92 9.04 16.72
C LYS A 107 -1.31 9.61 15.37
N VAL A 108 -0.37 9.65 14.43
CA VAL A 108 -0.61 10.20 13.08
C VAL A 108 -0.68 9.06 12.08
N ILE A 109 -1.77 8.99 11.32
CA ILE A 109 -1.91 8.05 10.21
C ILE A 109 -1.63 8.82 8.90
N ALA A 110 -0.65 8.35 8.14
CA ALA A 110 -0.18 8.99 6.91
C ALA A 110 -0.19 8.01 5.73
#